data_AF-A0A948MNF6-F1
#
_entry.id   AF-A0A948MNF6-F1
#
_cell.length_a   1.000
_cell.length_b   1.000
_cell.length_c   1.000
_cell.angle_alpha   90.00
_cell.angle_beta   90.00
_cell.angle_gamma   90.00
#
_symmetry.space_group_name_H-M   'P 1'
#
loop_
_entity.id
_entity.type
_entity.pdbx_description
1 polymer ?
#
loop_
_entity_poly.entity_id
_entity_poly.type
_entity_poly.pdbx_seq_one_letter_code
_entity_poly.pdbx_strand_id
1 'polypeptide(L)'
;MNKLSAVLEQLSSGYKLAFVVAGTDELATDPLSVLALSMADVAQSHKLVYQRLKALNIPTVLLCGGYGKDSAAAIVAGITAVKCY
;
A
#
# COMPACT_ATOMS: atom_id res chain seq x y z
N MET A 1 9.84 7.21 -1.71
CA MET A 1 9.37 7.09 -0.31
C MET A 1 9.12 8.44 0.37
N ASN A 2 10.07 9.39 0.42
CA ASN A 2 9.89 10.66 1.16
C ASN A 2 8.62 11.47 0.79
N LYS A 3 8.21 11.49 -0.48
CA LYS A 3 6.98 12.17 -0.91
C LYS A 3 5.70 11.49 -0.41
N LEU A 4 5.67 10.16 -0.34
CA LEU A 4 4.51 9.42 0.15
C LEU A 4 4.28 9.73 1.64
N SER A 5 5.33 9.67 2.45
CA SER A 5 5.25 10.02 3.88
C SER A 5 4.78 11.46 4.09
N ALA A 6 5.32 12.42 3.32
CA ALA A 6 4.93 13.83 3.42
C ALA A 6 3.45 14.08 3.07
N VAL A 7 2.89 13.34 2.10
CA VAL A 7 1.46 13.42 1.77
C VAL A 7 0.61 12.73 2.84
N LEU A 8 1.04 11.59 3.37
CA LEU A 8 0.35 10.87 4.44
C LEU A 8 0.23 11.72 5.73
N GLU A 9 1.19 12.58 6.01
CA GLU A 9 1.13 13.53 7.13
C GLU A 9 0.00 14.57 7.00
N GLN A 10 -0.45 14.86 5.78
CA GLN A 10 -1.56 15.79 5.52
C GLN A 10 -2.93 15.17 5.80
N LEU A 11 -3.02 13.84 5.99
CA LEU A 11 -4.26 13.17 6.37
C LEU A 11 -4.68 13.58 7.78
N SER A 12 -5.93 13.99 7.91
CA SER A 12 -6.60 14.28 9.18
C SER A 12 -7.37 13.07 9.71
N SER A 13 -7.73 13.11 10.98
CA SER A 13 -8.58 12.12 11.64
C SER A 13 -10.09 12.42 11.42
N GLY A 14 -10.96 11.55 11.94
CA GLY A 14 -12.41 11.74 11.92
C GLY A 14 -13.16 10.95 10.85
N TYR A 15 -12.43 10.32 9.92
CA TYR A 15 -13.00 9.38 8.96
C TYR A 15 -13.43 8.07 9.64
N LYS A 16 -14.57 7.53 9.22
CA LYS A 16 -15.12 6.27 9.75
C LYS A 16 -14.48 5.03 9.13
N LEU A 17 -13.94 5.16 7.92
CA LEU A 17 -13.37 4.06 7.14
C LEU A 17 -12.47 4.65 6.03
N ALA A 18 -11.35 4.00 5.76
CA ALA A 18 -10.49 4.29 4.63
C ALA A 18 -10.51 3.12 3.63
N PHE A 19 -10.72 3.44 2.35
CA PHE A 19 -10.53 2.50 1.24
C PHE A 19 -9.18 2.79 0.60
N VAL A 20 -8.24 1.87 0.74
CA VAL A 20 -6.89 2.00 0.18
C VAL A 20 -6.83 1.15 -1.08
N VAL A 21 -6.65 1.80 -2.22
CA VAL A 21 -6.41 1.14 -3.51
C VAL A 21 -4.92 0.80 -3.58
N ALA A 22 -4.58 -0.40 -3.14
CA ALA A 22 -3.24 -0.99 -3.09
C ALA A 22 -2.95 -1.78 -4.37
N GLY A 23 -2.86 -1.06 -5.50
CA GLY A 23 -2.49 -1.65 -6.79
C GLY A 23 -1.06 -2.18 -6.80
N THR A 24 -0.81 -3.22 -7.59
CA THR A 24 0.54 -3.77 -7.84
C THR A 24 1.01 -3.52 -9.27
N ASP A 25 0.27 -2.71 -10.03
CA ASP A 25 0.63 -2.23 -11.37
C ASP A 25 1.89 -1.34 -11.36
N GLU A 26 2.39 -0.99 -10.19
CA GLU A 26 3.67 -0.31 -9.98
C GLU A 26 4.87 -1.28 -10.03
N LEU A 27 4.65 -2.60 -9.92
CA LEU A 27 5.73 -3.60 -9.92
C LEU A 27 6.48 -3.65 -11.25
N ALA A 28 7.80 -3.83 -11.21
CA ALA A 28 8.62 -4.01 -12.41
C ALA A 28 8.20 -5.20 -13.29
N THR A 29 7.53 -6.20 -12.73
CA THR A 29 7.03 -7.37 -13.47
C THR A 29 5.60 -7.19 -13.99
N ASP A 30 4.93 -6.08 -13.66
CA ASP A 30 3.64 -5.76 -14.24
C ASP A 30 3.82 -5.15 -15.65
N PRO A 31 3.11 -5.67 -16.68
CA PRO A 31 3.26 -5.21 -18.06
C PRO A 31 2.87 -3.73 -18.26
N LEU A 32 2.11 -3.14 -17.36
CA LEU A 32 1.67 -1.74 -17.44
C LEU A 32 2.51 -0.80 -16.55
N SER A 33 3.53 -1.32 -15.86
CA SER A 33 4.29 -0.52 -14.93
C SER A 33 5.19 0.50 -15.61
N VAL A 34 5.11 1.74 -15.10
CA VAL A 34 6.03 2.84 -15.43
C VAL A 34 6.94 3.19 -14.25
N LEU A 35 6.67 2.64 -13.05
CA LEU A 35 7.43 2.92 -11.83
C LEU A 35 8.51 1.88 -11.55
N ALA A 36 8.37 0.68 -12.11
CA ALA A 36 9.32 -0.43 -11.99
C ALA A 36 9.76 -0.74 -10.55
N LEU A 37 8.81 -0.72 -9.61
CA LEU A 37 9.09 -0.96 -8.19
C LEU A 37 9.37 -2.44 -7.91
N SER A 38 10.17 -2.71 -6.89
CA SER A 38 10.32 -4.06 -6.36
C SER A 38 9.13 -4.45 -5.47
N MET A 39 8.95 -5.74 -5.22
CA MET A 39 7.97 -6.22 -4.24
C MET A 39 8.20 -5.64 -2.84
N ALA A 40 9.46 -5.42 -2.45
CA ALA A 40 9.81 -4.84 -1.16
C ALA A 40 9.37 -3.37 -1.07
N ASP A 41 9.50 -2.61 -2.16
CA ASP A 41 9.06 -1.20 -2.22
C ASP A 41 7.54 -1.09 -2.12
N VAL A 42 6.81 -1.96 -2.83
CA VAL A 42 5.34 -2.02 -2.77
C VAL A 42 4.88 -2.42 -1.36
N ALA A 43 5.50 -3.43 -0.76
CA ALA A 43 5.17 -3.84 0.61
C ALA A 43 5.46 -2.71 1.63
N GLN A 44 6.56 -1.98 1.45
CA GLN A 44 6.90 -0.84 2.30
C GLN A 44 5.92 0.33 2.12
N SER A 45 5.46 0.59 0.89
CA SER A 45 4.41 1.57 0.59
C SER A 45 3.12 1.26 1.34
N HIS A 46 2.62 0.03 1.22
CA HIS A 46 1.41 -0.42 1.91
C HIS A 46 1.54 -0.34 3.44
N LYS A 47 2.72 -0.69 3.96
CA LYS A 47 3.02 -0.58 5.39
C LYS A 47 2.94 0.86 5.89
N LEU A 48 3.51 1.84 5.18
CA LEU A 48 3.46 3.25 5.57
C LEU A 48 2.03 3.80 5.57
N VAL A 49 1.24 3.50 4.53
CA VAL A 49 -0.16 3.90 4.44
C VAL A 49 -0.95 3.33 5.63
N TYR A 50 -0.81 2.04 5.88
CA TYR A 50 -1.50 1.40 7.00
C TYR A 50 -1.08 1.96 8.36
N GLN A 51 0.23 2.16 8.59
CA GLN A 51 0.73 2.73 9.84
C GLN A 51 0.14 4.12 10.11
N ARG A 52 0.04 4.97 9.08
CA ARG A 52 -0.60 6.28 9.21
C ARG A 52 -2.08 6.17 9.56
N LEU A 53 -2.83 5.35 8.83
CA LEU A 53 -4.27 5.17 9.08
C LEU A 53 -4.54 4.57 10.46
N LYS A 54 -3.71 3.62 10.89
CA LYS A 54 -3.74 3.06 12.25
C LYS A 54 -3.47 4.13 13.31
N ALA A 55 -2.46 4.99 13.12
CA ALA A 55 -2.15 6.09 14.03
C ALA A 55 -3.30 7.11 14.13
N LEU A 56 -4.08 7.28 13.06
CA LEU A 56 -5.28 8.13 13.04
C LEU A 56 -6.55 7.42 13.56
N ASN A 57 -6.44 6.16 13.99
CA ASN A 57 -7.56 5.31 14.41
C ASN A 57 -8.65 5.15 13.33
N ILE A 58 -8.23 5.07 12.06
CA ILE A 58 -9.14 4.89 10.92
C ILE A 58 -9.17 3.41 10.52
N PRO A 59 -10.32 2.71 10.66
CA PRO A 59 -10.50 1.38 10.11
C PRO A 59 -10.19 1.38 8.61
N THR A 60 -9.53 0.34 8.10
CA THR A 60 -8.99 0.33 6.74
C THR A 60 -9.41 -0.92 5.98
N VAL A 61 -9.86 -0.75 4.73
CA VAL A 61 -10.09 -1.80 3.74
C VAL A 61 -9.05 -1.63 2.64
N LEU A 62 -8.32 -2.71 2.33
CA LEU A 62 -7.36 -2.76 1.24
C LEU A 62 -8.02 -3.40 0.02
N LEU A 63 -8.06 -2.66 -1.08
CA LEU A 63 -8.53 -3.11 -2.39
C LEU A 63 -7.31 -3.22 -3.30
N CYS A 64 -7.08 -4.38 -3.89
CA CYS A 64 -5.89 -4.61 -4.69
C CYS A 64 -6.25 -4.91 -6.15
N GLY A 65 -5.41 -4.44 -7.06
CA GLY A 65 -5.46 -4.75 -8.49
C GLY A 65 -4.04 -4.97 -9.03
N GLY A 66 -3.92 -5.52 -10.23
CA GLY A 66 -2.63 -5.79 -10.87
C GLY A 66 -2.78 -6.81 -11.97
N TYR A 67 -1.98 -6.66 -13.02
CA TYR A 67 -2.11 -7.43 -14.26
C TYR A 67 -0.95 -8.42 -14.44
N GLY A 68 0.10 -8.30 -13.62
CA GLY A 68 1.22 -9.23 -13.57
C GLY A 68 0.96 -10.50 -12.73
N LYS A 69 1.63 -11.60 -13.11
CA LYS A 69 1.60 -12.88 -12.38
C LYS A 69 2.06 -12.80 -10.91
N ASP A 70 2.87 -11.80 -10.57
CA ASP A 70 3.40 -11.60 -9.23
C ASP A 70 2.48 -10.73 -8.34
N SER A 71 1.35 -10.25 -8.90
CA SER A 71 0.41 -9.37 -8.20
C SER A 71 -0.08 -9.99 -6.88
N ALA A 72 -0.54 -11.24 -6.93
CA ALA A 72 -1.02 -11.95 -5.74
C ALA A 72 0.05 -12.06 -4.65
N ALA A 73 1.31 -12.35 -5.02
CA ALA A 73 2.41 -12.46 -4.08
C ALA A 73 2.75 -11.09 -3.45
N ALA A 74 2.73 -10.01 -4.23
CA ALA A 74 2.97 -8.66 -3.72
C ALA A 74 1.85 -8.18 -2.79
N ILE A 75 0.59 -8.52 -3.07
CA ILE A 75 -0.55 -8.26 -2.18
C ILE A 75 -0.35 -8.97 -0.84
N VAL A 76 -0.01 -10.26 -0.87
CA VAL A 76 0.26 -11.05 0.34
C VAL A 76 1.44 -10.46 1.12
N ALA A 77 2.52 -10.07 0.44
CA ALA A 77 3.67 -9.43 1.07
C ALA A 77 3.28 -8.11 1.76
N GLY A 78 2.48 -7.27 1.11
CA GLY A 78 1.98 -6.02 1.68
C GLY A 78 1.09 -6.24 2.91
N ILE A 79 0.13 -7.17 2.84
CA ILE A 79 -0.73 -7.50 3.99
C ILE A 79 0.09 -8.09 5.15
N THR A 80 1.08 -8.93 4.84
CA THR A 80 1.94 -9.56 5.85
C THR A 80 2.86 -8.54 6.52
N ALA A 81 3.39 -7.57 5.76
CA ALA A 81 4.19 -6.47 6.31
C ALA A 81 3.40 -5.58 7.29
N VAL A 82 2.07 -5.63 7.22
CA VAL A 82 1.13 -4.90 8.08
C VAL A 82 0.72 -5.69 9.32
N LYS A 83 0.75 -7.03 9.29
CA LYS A 83 0.47 -7.88 10.45
C LYS A 83 1.62 -7.80 11.46
N CYS A 84 1.48 -6.96 12.48
CA CYS A 84 2.30 -7.01 13.68
C CYS A 84 1.87 -8.23 14.53
N TYR A 85 2.77 -9.21 14.67
CA TYR A 85 2.90 -9.98 15.91
C TYR A 85 3.92 -9.28 16.81
#